data_AF-A0A3A8YYI4-F1
#
_entry.id   AF-A0A3A8YYI4-F1
#
_cell.length_a   1.000
_cell.length_b   1.000
_cell.length_c   1.000
_cell.angle_alpha   90.00
_cell.angle_beta   90.00
_cell.angle_gamma   90.00
#
_symmetry.space_group_name_H-M   'P 1'
#
loop_
_entity.id
_entity.type
_entity.pdbx_description
1 polymer ?
#
loop_
_entity_poly.entity_id
_entity_poly.type
_entity_poly.pdbx_seq_one_letter_code
_entity_poly.pdbx_strand_id
1 'polypeptide(L)'
;MAENEVLELWEMALQKKEELLKRLPARPYDLAEDNCYLEHADTVPLIRFLAFEGFSFVNAAFSTRFGGVSSGHLAELNLGFGRGDSNGAVAENYKLFCGSMGVDCRSLVLSDQVHDTKVYRAGRNDICQETTEKKLEGIDGLMTDEPEVCLATSYADCVPLFFVDPIKRAVASSHSGWRGTVMKMGVVTAAAMEREFGSKREDLVAVIGPSICQKCYEVGYDVIREFEKHYHKGQMEEIAYCSDKENGKYQLDLWAANYLQLREAGLLAKNIHVCGICTCCNSRLLFSHRASKGKRGNLNGFISLMPKTRK
;
A
#
# COMPACT_ATOMS: atom_id res chain seq x y z
N MET A 1 -0.16 1.98 -28.03
CA MET A 1 0.49 0.68 -27.73
C MET A 1 0.54 0.40 -26.23
N ALA A 2 0.85 1.38 -25.37
CA ALA A 2 0.88 1.18 -23.91
C ALA A 2 -0.50 0.86 -23.29
N GLU A 3 -1.59 1.46 -23.76
CA GLU A 3 -2.92 1.30 -23.14
C GLU A 3 -3.44 -0.14 -23.18
N ASN A 4 -3.38 -0.79 -24.36
CA ASN A 4 -3.81 -2.18 -24.52
C ASN A 4 -2.95 -3.16 -23.71
N GLU A 5 -1.64 -2.93 -23.64
CA GLU A 5 -0.75 -3.82 -22.87
C GLU A 5 -1.02 -3.73 -21.36
N VAL A 6 -1.29 -2.53 -20.84
CA VAL A 6 -1.59 -2.35 -19.41
C VAL A 6 -2.97 -2.95 -19.07
N LEU A 7 -3.98 -2.80 -19.94
CA LEU A 7 -5.28 -3.44 -19.79
C LEU A 7 -5.18 -4.97 -19.76
N GLU A 8 -4.49 -5.56 -20.74
CA GLU A 8 -4.27 -7.01 -20.80
C GLU A 8 -3.57 -7.51 -19.53
N LEU A 9 -2.58 -6.77 -19.04
CA LEU A 9 -1.87 -7.12 -17.80
C LEU A 9 -2.73 -7.00 -16.54
N TRP A 10 -3.65 -6.04 -16.50
CA TRP A 10 -4.62 -5.91 -15.43
C TRP A 10 -5.63 -7.06 -15.42
N GLU A 11 -6.20 -7.41 -16.58
CA GLU A 11 -7.12 -8.55 -16.71
C GLU A 11 -6.43 -9.86 -16.31
N MET A 12 -5.20 -10.07 -16.78
CA MET A 12 -4.36 -11.20 -16.36
C MET A 12 -4.13 -11.21 -14.83
N ALA A 13 -4.03 -10.04 -14.20
CA ALA A 13 -3.82 -9.92 -12.77
C ALA A 13 -5.07 -10.31 -11.97
N LEU A 14 -6.25 -9.91 -12.43
CA LEU A 14 -7.53 -10.29 -11.84
C LEU A 14 -7.82 -11.79 -12.01
N GLN A 15 -7.62 -12.34 -13.21
CA GLN A 15 -7.83 -13.76 -13.47
C GLN A 15 -6.94 -14.64 -12.59
N LYS A 16 -5.65 -14.29 -12.44
CA LYS A 16 -4.75 -15.00 -11.53
C LYS A 16 -5.23 -14.91 -10.08
N LYS A 17 -5.71 -13.75 -9.61
CA LYS A 17 -6.28 -13.59 -8.26
C LYS A 17 -7.43 -14.57 -8.04
N GLU A 18 -8.39 -14.65 -8.95
CA GLU A 18 -9.54 -15.57 -8.83
C GLU A 18 -9.14 -17.04 -8.76
N GLU A 19 -8.24 -17.49 -9.64
CA GLU A 19 -7.75 -18.87 -9.61
C GLU A 19 -7.01 -19.21 -8.31
N LEU A 20 -6.32 -18.22 -7.73
CA LEU A 20 -5.60 -18.36 -6.48
C LEU A 20 -6.53 -18.47 -5.28
N LEU A 21 -7.61 -17.68 -5.25
CA LEU A 21 -8.58 -17.70 -4.16
C LEU A 21 -9.26 -19.05 -3.99
N LYS A 22 -9.55 -19.74 -5.09
CA LYS A 22 -10.20 -21.06 -5.10
C LYS A 22 -9.41 -22.16 -4.38
N ARG A 23 -8.13 -21.93 -4.05
CA ARG A 23 -7.21 -22.96 -3.52
C ARG A 23 -6.65 -22.64 -2.13
N LEU A 24 -7.06 -21.54 -1.51
CA LEU A 24 -6.52 -21.08 -0.24
C LEU A 24 -7.52 -21.34 0.90
N PRO A 25 -7.04 -21.48 2.16
CA PRO A 25 -7.92 -21.60 3.31
C PRO A 25 -8.85 -20.40 3.42
N ALA A 26 -9.96 -20.59 4.15
CA ALA A 26 -10.95 -19.53 4.39
C ALA A 26 -10.29 -18.32 5.06
N ARG A 27 -10.62 -17.12 4.59
CA ARG A 27 -10.07 -15.86 5.07
C ARG A 27 -11.11 -15.10 5.88
N PRO A 28 -10.69 -14.18 6.80
CA PRO A 28 -11.63 -13.40 7.58
C PRO A 28 -12.32 -12.27 6.80
N TYR A 29 -12.00 -12.11 5.50
CA TYR A 29 -12.51 -11.09 4.60
C TYR A 29 -12.78 -11.68 3.22
N ASP A 30 -13.73 -11.09 2.51
CA ASP A 30 -13.98 -11.40 1.11
C ASP A 30 -13.10 -10.51 0.21
N LEU A 31 -12.48 -11.12 -0.80
CA LEU A 31 -11.88 -10.37 -1.89
C LEU A 31 -12.96 -10.03 -2.91
N ALA A 32 -13.67 -8.93 -2.70
CA ALA A 32 -14.52 -8.39 -3.74
C ALA A 32 -13.67 -8.10 -5.00
N GLU A 33 -14.23 -8.38 -6.17
CA GLU A 33 -13.59 -8.11 -7.48
C GLU A 33 -13.41 -6.61 -7.70
N ASP A 34 -14.24 -5.79 -7.03
CA ASP A 34 -14.35 -4.34 -7.22
C ASP A 34 -13.87 -3.53 -6.00
N ASN A 35 -12.76 -3.89 -5.36
CA ASN A 35 -12.19 -3.03 -4.29
C ASN A 35 -11.16 -2.02 -4.84
N CYS A 36 -10.61 -2.28 -6.02
CA CYS A 36 -9.67 -1.41 -6.69
C CYS A 36 -9.77 -1.61 -8.20
N TYR A 37 -9.49 -0.55 -8.97
CA TYR A 37 -9.52 -0.57 -10.43
C TYR A 37 -8.32 0.17 -10.99
N LEU A 38 -8.02 -0.10 -12.25
CA LEU A 38 -6.98 0.61 -12.98
C LEU A 38 -7.61 1.82 -13.70
N GLU A 39 -7.16 3.02 -13.32
CA GLU A 39 -7.46 4.25 -14.03
C GLU A 39 -6.41 4.49 -15.11
N HIS A 40 -6.88 4.59 -16.35
CA HIS A 40 -6.08 5.01 -17.49
C HIS A 40 -6.04 6.53 -17.50
N ALA A 41 -4.92 7.10 -17.04
CA ALA A 41 -4.63 8.51 -17.17
C ALA A 41 -3.72 8.77 -18.38
N ASP A 42 -3.64 10.03 -18.81
CA ASP A 42 -2.94 10.43 -20.04
C ASP A 42 -1.44 10.08 -20.05
N THR A 43 -0.81 9.96 -18.87
CA THR A 43 0.64 9.69 -18.78
C THR A 43 0.96 8.32 -18.17
N VAL A 44 0.51 8.04 -16.95
CA VAL A 44 0.80 6.76 -16.27
C VAL A 44 -0.46 6.17 -15.65
N PRO A 45 -0.64 4.84 -15.72
CA PRO A 45 -1.83 4.21 -15.17
C PRO A 45 -1.74 4.13 -13.64
N LEU A 46 -2.88 4.34 -12.98
CA LEU A 46 -3.01 4.42 -11.52
C LEU A 46 -3.94 3.33 -11.01
N ILE A 47 -3.60 2.68 -9.90
CA ILE A 47 -4.56 1.81 -9.20
C ILE A 47 -5.34 2.67 -8.20
N ARG A 48 -6.66 2.76 -8.40
CA ARG A 48 -7.61 3.50 -7.55
C ARG A 48 -8.34 2.56 -6.59
N PHE A 49 -8.99 3.14 -5.57
CA PHE A 49 -9.65 2.38 -4.50
C PHE A 49 -11.12 2.76 -4.41
N LEU A 50 -12.02 1.81 -4.70
CA LEU A 50 -13.47 2.07 -4.74
C LEU A 50 -14.04 2.52 -3.39
N ALA A 51 -13.43 2.06 -2.30
CA ALA A 51 -13.76 2.48 -0.93
C ALA A 51 -13.61 4.00 -0.70
N PHE A 52 -12.81 4.69 -1.53
CA PHE A 52 -12.54 6.12 -1.38
C PHE A 52 -13.26 7.00 -2.40
N GLU A 53 -13.86 6.43 -3.46
CA GLU A 53 -14.60 7.19 -4.49
C GLU A 53 -15.82 7.94 -3.91
N GLY A 54 -16.40 7.43 -2.81
CA GLY A 54 -17.46 8.12 -2.06
C GLY A 54 -17.00 9.39 -1.34
N PHE A 55 -15.69 9.63 -1.24
CA PHE A 55 -15.10 10.77 -0.56
C PHE A 55 -14.47 11.72 -1.58
N SER A 56 -15.28 12.60 -2.17
CA SER A 56 -14.84 13.56 -3.19
C SER A 56 -13.72 14.52 -2.76
N PHE A 57 -13.36 14.53 -1.47
CA PHE A 57 -12.26 15.30 -0.91
C PHE A 57 -10.99 14.49 -0.69
N VAL A 58 -10.97 13.20 -1.03
CA VAL A 58 -9.81 12.32 -0.96
C VAL A 58 -9.33 12.02 -2.36
N ASN A 59 -8.03 12.08 -2.57
CA ASN A 59 -7.39 11.59 -3.79
C ASN A 59 -6.32 10.58 -3.38
N ALA A 60 -6.56 9.31 -3.71
CA ALA A 60 -5.68 8.21 -3.36
C ALA A 60 -5.39 7.34 -4.59
N ALA A 61 -4.15 6.87 -4.70
CA ALA A 61 -3.73 6.00 -5.78
C ALA A 61 -2.54 5.14 -5.35
N PHE A 62 -2.34 4.04 -6.06
CA PHE A 62 -1.15 3.22 -5.94
C PHE A 62 -0.50 3.07 -7.31
N SER A 63 0.82 3.18 -7.37
CA SER A 63 1.54 3.17 -8.63
C SER A 63 1.62 1.77 -9.24
N THR A 64 1.68 1.74 -10.57
CA THR A 64 2.17 0.59 -11.31
C THR A 64 3.67 0.75 -11.59
N ARG A 65 4.26 -0.17 -12.36
CA ARG A 65 5.63 0.00 -12.87
C ARG A 65 5.70 0.62 -14.28
N PHE A 66 4.59 1.01 -14.89
CA PHE A 66 4.52 1.47 -16.28
C PHE A 66 4.53 2.99 -16.42
N GLY A 67 5.01 3.46 -17.58
CA GLY A 67 4.87 4.86 -18.01
C GLY A 67 5.94 5.79 -17.46
N GLY A 68 7.00 5.26 -16.86
CA GLY A 68 8.15 6.04 -16.40
C GLY A 68 9.31 6.07 -17.39
N VAL A 69 10.43 6.62 -16.95
CA VAL A 69 11.64 6.83 -17.76
C VAL A 69 12.84 6.00 -17.30
N SER A 70 12.69 5.18 -16.25
CA SER A 70 13.74 4.27 -15.77
C SER A 70 13.94 3.11 -16.74
N SER A 71 15.12 2.49 -16.70
CA SER A 71 15.49 1.42 -17.63
C SER A 71 15.91 0.12 -16.94
N GLY A 72 16.07 -0.95 -17.72
CA GLY A 72 16.50 -2.26 -17.24
C GLY A 72 15.53 -2.88 -16.22
N HIS A 73 16.07 -3.42 -15.13
CA HIS A 73 15.24 -4.04 -14.08
C HIS A 73 14.45 -3.02 -13.22
N LEU A 74 14.73 -1.73 -13.42
CA LEU A 74 14.00 -0.61 -12.82
C LEU A 74 12.96 -0.03 -13.76
N ALA A 75 12.85 -0.55 -15.00
CA ALA A 75 11.89 -0.06 -15.96
C ALA A 75 10.44 -0.34 -15.52
N GLU A 76 9.51 0.60 -15.69
CA GLU A 76 9.69 1.95 -16.25
C GLU A 76 9.54 3.03 -15.18
N LEU A 77 8.58 2.88 -14.27
CA LEU A 77 8.20 3.87 -13.26
C LEU A 77 8.78 3.53 -11.88
N ASN A 78 10.11 3.53 -11.74
CA ASN A 78 10.74 3.36 -10.43
C ASN A 78 10.61 4.65 -9.59
N LEU A 79 9.97 4.55 -8.42
CA LEU A 79 9.81 5.64 -7.45
C LEU A 79 10.80 5.55 -6.27
N GLY A 80 11.81 4.68 -6.39
CA GLY A 80 12.80 4.41 -5.35
C GLY A 80 14.16 5.01 -5.65
N PHE A 81 14.55 6.03 -4.88
CA PHE A 81 15.92 6.54 -4.83
C PHE A 81 16.90 5.47 -4.27
N GLY A 82 18.16 5.54 -4.68
CA GLY A 82 19.23 4.67 -4.14
C GLY A 82 19.20 3.21 -4.60
N ARG A 83 18.42 2.88 -5.65
CA ARG A 83 18.31 1.52 -6.21
C ARG A 83 19.23 1.25 -7.42
N GLY A 84 20.19 2.13 -7.67
CA GLY A 84 21.01 2.10 -8.88
C GLY A 84 20.39 2.81 -10.08
N ASP A 85 19.26 3.50 -9.88
CA ASP A 85 18.70 4.45 -10.84
C ASP A 85 19.39 5.82 -10.75
N SER A 86 19.20 6.66 -11.77
CA SER A 86 19.55 8.06 -11.67
C SER A 86 18.49 8.84 -10.88
N ASN A 87 18.92 9.77 -10.03
CA ASN A 87 17.97 10.63 -9.29
C ASN A 87 17.06 11.43 -10.22
N GLY A 88 17.57 11.86 -11.39
CA GLY A 88 16.78 12.55 -12.41
C GLY A 88 15.64 11.70 -12.96
N ALA A 89 15.89 10.41 -13.25
CA ALA A 89 14.84 9.50 -13.70
C ALA A 89 13.78 9.26 -12.63
N VAL A 90 14.18 9.05 -11.38
CA VAL A 90 13.23 8.86 -10.26
C VAL A 90 12.41 10.13 -10.02
N ALA A 91 13.03 11.31 -10.03
CA ALA A 91 12.32 12.58 -9.88
C ALA A 91 11.31 12.82 -11.02
N GLU A 92 11.67 12.45 -12.26
CA GLU A 92 10.76 12.53 -13.40
C GLU A 92 9.59 11.55 -13.26
N ASN A 93 9.84 10.32 -12.80
CA ASN A 93 8.78 9.35 -12.51
C ASN A 93 7.77 9.86 -11.47
N TYR A 94 8.23 10.57 -10.44
CA TYR A 94 7.32 11.23 -9.48
C TYR A 94 6.46 12.29 -10.17
N LYS A 95 7.02 13.12 -11.05
CA LYS A 95 6.24 14.13 -11.79
C LYS A 95 5.20 13.49 -12.70
N LEU A 96 5.57 12.45 -13.44
CA LEU A 96 4.67 11.70 -14.32
C LEU A 96 3.50 11.11 -13.54
N PHE A 97 3.80 10.46 -12.41
CA PHE A 97 2.77 9.90 -11.52
C PHE A 97 1.86 10.98 -10.93
N CYS A 98 2.44 12.05 -10.38
CA CYS A 98 1.67 13.14 -9.79
C CYS A 98 0.79 13.85 -10.82
N GLY A 99 1.30 14.03 -12.05
CA GLY A 99 0.55 14.60 -13.17
C GLY A 99 -0.69 13.78 -13.50
N SER A 100 -0.57 12.45 -13.61
CA SER A 100 -1.72 11.56 -13.79
C SER A 100 -2.70 11.61 -12.61
N MET A 101 -2.19 11.69 -11.38
CA MET A 101 -3.01 11.74 -10.18
C MET A 101 -3.71 13.10 -9.99
N GLY A 102 -3.28 14.14 -10.69
CA GLY A 102 -3.77 15.52 -10.51
C GLY A 102 -3.25 16.18 -9.23
N VAL A 103 -2.04 15.80 -8.79
CA VAL A 103 -1.37 16.34 -7.59
C VAL A 103 -0.11 17.10 -8.00
N ASP A 104 0.23 18.17 -7.29
CA ASP A 104 1.51 18.84 -7.47
C ASP A 104 2.63 18.01 -6.82
N CYS A 105 3.61 17.57 -7.61
CA CYS A 105 4.76 16.81 -7.11
C CYS A 105 5.51 17.53 -5.97
N ARG A 106 5.47 18.87 -5.93
CA ARG A 106 6.10 19.68 -4.86
C ARG A 106 5.40 19.57 -3.51
N SER A 107 4.17 19.04 -3.51
CA SER A 107 3.30 18.89 -2.35
C SER A 107 3.45 17.52 -1.65
N LEU A 108 4.38 16.69 -2.15
CA LEU A 108 4.63 15.36 -1.61
C LEU A 108 5.38 15.42 -0.28
N VAL A 109 4.99 14.55 0.65
CA VAL A 109 5.75 14.20 1.85
C VAL A 109 6.08 12.72 1.76
N LEU A 110 7.38 12.42 1.64
CA LEU A 110 7.87 11.06 1.48
C LEU A 110 8.39 10.54 2.81
N SER A 111 8.14 9.27 3.11
CA SER A 111 8.75 8.60 4.26
C SER A 111 9.93 7.72 3.86
N ASP A 112 10.94 7.65 4.74
CA ASP A 112 12.03 6.67 4.64
C ASP A 112 11.79 5.55 5.67
N GLN A 113 11.20 4.47 5.15
CA GLN A 113 10.62 3.39 5.95
C GLN A 113 11.69 2.40 6.41
N VAL A 114 11.70 2.10 7.70
CA VAL A 114 12.69 1.23 8.35
C VAL A 114 12.06 -0.06 8.89
N HIS A 115 10.79 -0.33 8.55
CA HIS A 115 9.98 -1.44 9.06
C HIS A 115 9.70 -1.33 10.56
N ASP A 116 9.59 -0.11 11.07
CA ASP A 116 9.10 0.22 12.41
C ASP A 116 7.62 0.61 12.37
N THR A 117 7.08 1.19 13.44
CA THR A 117 5.68 1.61 13.58
C THR A 117 5.50 3.09 13.86
N LYS A 118 6.54 3.90 13.65
CA LYS A 118 6.47 5.34 13.88
C LYS A 118 5.55 5.99 12.84
N VAL A 119 4.52 6.68 13.35
CA VAL A 119 3.56 7.46 12.55
C VAL A 119 3.80 8.95 12.78
N TYR A 120 3.90 9.71 11.70
CA TYR A 120 4.16 11.15 11.73
C TYR A 120 2.98 11.94 11.16
N ARG A 121 2.59 13.03 11.83
CA ARG A 121 1.61 14.00 11.32
C ARG A 121 2.35 14.99 10.41
N ALA A 122 2.19 14.82 9.10
CA ALA A 122 2.80 15.67 8.10
C ALA A 122 1.96 16.93 7.85
N GLY A 123 2.63 18.06 7.66
CA GLY A 123 2.02 19.34 7.26
C GLY A 123 2.77 20.00 6.11
N ARG A 124 2.33 21.20 5.73
CA ARG A 124 2.92 21.98 4.62
C ARG A 124 4.41 22.27 4.75
N ASN A 125 4.96 22.30 5.97
CA ASN A 125 6.39 22.52 6.19
C ASN A 125 7.24 21.29 5.83
N ASP A 126 6.63 20.12 5.67
CA ASP A 126 7.30 18.86 5.40
C ASP A 126 7.37 18.53 3.90
N ILE A 127 6.62 19.25 3.06
CA ILE A 127 6.57 18.98 1.62
C ILE A 127 7.94 19.15 0.98
N CYS A 128 8.21 18.36 -0.05
CA CYS A 128 9.52 18.29 -0.70
C CYS A 128 9.91 19.58 -1.46
N GLN A 129 8.94 20.45 -1.78
CA GLN A 129 9.15 21.69 -2.53
C GLN A 129 9.91 21.44 -3.84
N GLU A 130 11.19 21.81 -3.92
CA GLU A 130 12.00 21.68 -5.13
C GLU A 130 12.68 20.30 -5.28
N THR A 131 12.86 19.55 -4.19
CA THR A 131 13.65 18.32 -4.19
C THR A 131 12.87 17.11 -3.66
N THR A 132 12.32 16.31 -4.58
CA THR A 132 11.56 15.09 -4.27
C THR A 132 12.38 14.00 -3.54
N GLU A 133 13.71 14.17 -3.45
CA GLU A 133 14.60 13.27 -2.72
C GLU A 133 14.47 13.35 -1.19
N LYS A 134 13.98 14.48 -0.66
CA LYS A 134 13.86 14.67 0.79
C LYS A 134 12.79 13.73 1.35
N LYS A 135 13.20 12.91 2.32
CA LYS A 135 12.32 11.98 3.05
C LYS A 135 12.38 12.21 4.55
N LEU A 136 11.29 11.87 5.24
CA LEU A 136 11.24 11.82 6.70
C LEU A 136 11.86 10.49 7.18
N GLU A 137 13.03 10.58 7.81
CA GLU A 137 13.81 9.43 8.27
C GLU A 137 13.13 8.61 9.37
N GLY A 138 13.14 7.29 9.21
CA GLY A 138 12.63 6.36 10.22
C GLY A 138 11.12 6.45 10.46
N ILE A 139 10.37 6.82 9.42
CA ILE A 139 8.92 6.95 9.47
C ILE A 139 8.28 5.86 8.59
N ASP A 140 7.42 5.04 9.18
CA ASP A 140 6.70 3.98 8.46
C ASP A 140 5.23 4.34 8.24
N GLY A 141 4.70 5.37 8.93
CA GLY A 141 3.36 5.89 8.71
C GLY A 141 3.33 7.41 8.62
N LEU A 142 2.51 7.92 7.70
CA LEU A 142 2.23 9.33 7.54
C LEU A 142 0.74 9.57 7.72
N MET A 143 0.37 10.71 8.26
CA MET A 143 -1.02 11.16 8.32
C MET A 143 -1.13 12.69 8.21
N THR A 144 -2.26 13.19 7.74
CA THR A 144 -2.51 14.63 7.64
C THR A 144 -4.00 14.95 7.61
N ASP A 145 -4.37 16.12 8.12
CA ASP A 145 -5.66 16.80 7.94
C ASP A 145 -5.53 18.07 7.08
N GLU A 146 -4.34 18.34 6.56
CA GLU A 146 -4.05 19.50 5.71
C GLU A 146 -4.31 19.18 4.21
N PRO A 147 -5.16 19.95 3.53
CA PRO A 147 -5.26 19.89 2.07
C PRO A 147 -3.94 20.24 1.40
N GLU A 148 -3.74 19.69 0.20
CA GLU A 148 -2.53 19.92 -0.61
C GLU A 148 -1.25 19.34 0.02
N VAL A 149 -1.36 18.50 1.06
CA VAL A 149 -0.27 17.65 1.54
C VAL A 149 -0.54 16.23 1.05
N CYS A 150 0.35 15.72 0.17
CA CYS A 150 0.20 14.39 -0.41
C CYS A 150 1.21 13.43 0.22
N LEU A 151 0.70 12.43 0.93
CA LEU A 151 1.52 11.44 1.61
C LEU A 151 1.98 10.40 0.61
N ALA A 152 3.28 10.11 0.57
CA ALA A 152 3.88 9.12 -0.32
C ALA A 152 4.71 8.09 0.47
N THR A 153 4.27 6.84 0.41
CA THR A 153 4.90 5.69 1.09
C THR A 153 5.33 4.66 0.05
N SER A 154 6.48 4.01 0.26
CA SER A 154 7.14 3.15 -0.73
C SER A 154 6.97 1.65 -0.45
N TYR A 155 6.83 0.84 -1.49
CA TYR A 155 6.54 -0.58 -1.39
C TYR A 155 7.27 -1.41 -2.46
N ALA A 156 7.58 -2.65 -2.09
CA ALA A 156 7.48 -3.79 -2.98
C ALA A 156 7.26 -5.02 -2.11
N ASP A 157 6.09 -5.62 -2.26
CA ASP A 157 5.56 -6.75 -1.47
C ASP A 157 5.03 -6.41 -0.07
N CYS A 158 5.56 -5.42 0.65
CA CYS A 158 5.00 -5.03 1.96
C CYS A 158 3.62 -4.37 1.81
N VAL A 159 2.79 -4.43 2.86
CA VAL A 159 1.37 -4.05 2.79
C VAL A 159 1.18 -2.54 2.95
N PRO A 160 0.59 -1.83 1.97
CA PRO A 160 0.08 -0.48 2.15
C PRO A 160 -1.21 -0.51 2.96
N LEU A 161 -1.30 0.32 3.99
CA LEU A 161 -2.54 0.56 4.71
C LEU A 161 -2.91 2.04 4.55
N PHE A 162 -3.97 2.31 3.82
CA PHE A 162 -4.53 3.65 3.67
C PHE A 162 -5.70 3.82 4.62
N PHE A 163 -5.87 5.01 5.19
CA PHE A 163 -6.97 5.36 6.06
C PHE A 163 -7.58 6.69 5.66
N VAL A 164 -8.90 6.78 5.78
CA VAL A 164 -9.68 8.00 5.66
C VAL A 164 -10.57 8.12 6.88
N ASP A 165 -10.53 9.28 7.53
CA ASP A 165 -11.59 9.71 8.44
C ASP A 165 -12.54 10.65 7.67
N PRO A 166 -13.76 10.21 7.34
CA PRO A 166 -14.70 11.02 6.57
C PRO A 166 -15.30 12.18 7.37
N ILE A 167 -15.29 12.10 8.70
CA ILE A 167 -15.88 13.10 9.60
C ILE A 167 -14.87 14.20 9.91
N LYS A 168 -13.65 13.82 10.30
CA LYS A 168 -12.55 14.75 10.58
C LYS A 168 -11.85 15.25 9.33
N ARG A 169 -12.07 14.59 8.19
CA ARG A 169 -11.38 14.86 6.92
C ARG A 169 -9.86 14.78 7.12
N ALA A 170 -9.42 13.64 7.62
CA ALA A 170 -8.01 13.30 7.78
C ALA A 170 -7.70 12.02 7.00
N VAL A 171 -6.46 11.90 6.54
CA VAL A 171 -5.98 10.73 5.81
C VAL A 171 -4.68 10.22 6.40
N ALA A 172 -4.42 8.92 6.23
CA ALA A 172 -3.13 8.32 6.57
C ALA A 172 -2.71 7.27 5.55
N SER A 173 -1.41 7.06 5.43
CA SER A 173 -0.82 5.93 4.71
C SER A 173 0.30 5.34 5.55
N SER A 174 0.32 4.01 5.71
CA SER A 174 1.34 3.33 6.48
C SER A 174 1.86 2.07 5.80
N HIS A 175 3.08 1.70 6.17
CA HIS A 175 3.82 0.57 5.67
C HIS A 175 3.86 -0.57 6.68
N SER A 176 3.18 -1.66 6.34
CA SER A 176 3.10 -2.86 7.16
C SER A 176 3.76 -4.03 6.44
N GLY A 177 5.09 -4.06 6.44
CA GLY A 177 5.82 -5.32 6.21
C GLY A 177 5.59 -6.29 7.38
N TRP A 178 6.12 -7.51 7.31
CA TRP A 178 5.86 -8.51 8.37
C TRP A 178 6.23 -8.02 9.79
N ARG A 179 7.32 -7.26 9.94
CA ARG A 179 7.72 -6.65 11.23
C ARG A 179 6.69 -5.62 11.69
N GLY A 180 6.28 -4.72 10.81
CA GLY A 180 5.24 -3.73 11.10
C GLY A 180 3.90 -4.40 11.44
N THR A 181 3.56 -5.50 10.78
CA THR A 181 2.37 -6.30 11.10
C THR A 181 2.49 -6.93 12.49
N VAL A 182 3.62 -7.55 12.86
CA VAL A 182 3.85 -8.05 14.23
C VAL A 182 3.69 -6.94 15.26
N MET A 183 4.23 -5.75 14.98
CA MET A 183 4.14 -4.56 15.83
C MET A 183 2.79 -3.81 15.73
N LYS A 184 1.79 -4.39 15.05
CA LYS A 184 0.44 -3.85 14.91
C LYS A 184 0.36 -2.46 14.23
N MET A 185 1.11 -2.23 13.15
CA MET A 185 1.19 -0.93 12.46
C MET A 185 -0.17 -0.29 12.13
N GLY A 186 -1.15 -1.08 11.69
CA GLY A 186 -2.51 -0.58 11.42
C GLY A 186 -3.21 -0.06 12.67
N VAL A 187 -3.03 -0.73 13.81
CA VAL A 187 -3.56 -0.32 15.12
C VAL A 187 -2.91 0.97 15.60
N VAL A 188 -1.58 1.06 15.46
CA VAL A 188 -0.78 2.24 15.81
C VAL A 188 -1.20 3.44 14.96
N THR A 189 -1.43 3.25 13.65
CA THR A 189 -1.88 4.31 12.73
C THR A 189 -3.26 4.83 13.12
N ALA A 190 -4.23 3.95 13.32
CA ALA A 190 -5.56 4.36 13.75
C ALA A 190 -5.53 5.06 15.13
N ALA A 191 -4.59 4.69 16.02
CA ALA A 191 -4.42 5.33 17.32
C ALA A 191 -3.78 6.71 17.24
N ALA A 192 -2.86 6.88 16.30
CA ALA A 192 -2.31 8.18 15.99
C ALA A 192 -3.40 9.11 15.44
N MET A 193 -4.26 8.62 14.54
CA MET A 193 -5.38 9.43 14.01
C MET A 193 -6.39 9.83 15.10
N GLU A 194 -6.75 8.91 15.99
CA GLU A 194 -7.62 9.20 17.14
C GLU A 194 -7.00 10.28 18.04
N ARG A 195 -5.71 10.14 18.38
CA ARG A 195 -5.00 11.07 19.26
C ARG A 195 -4.84 12.46 18.64
N GLU A 196 -4.46 12.55 17.36
CA GLU A 196 -4.08 13.82 16.73
C GLU A 196 -5.27 14.56 16.09
N PHE A 197 -6.31 13.85 15.64
CA PHE A 197 -7.46 14.43 14.93
C PHE A 197 -8.79 14.24 15.68
N GLY A 198 -8.80 13.46 16.77
CA GLY A 198 -10.03 13.07 17.45
C GLY A 198 -10.88 12.10 16.62
N SER A 199 -10.26 11.36 15.71
CA SER A 199 -10.91 10.34 14.89
C SER A 199 -11.52 9.24 15.75
N LYS A 200 -12.71 8.76 15.38
CA LYS A 200 -13.30 7.57 15.99
C LYS A 200 -12.99 6.34 15.14
N ARG A 201 -12.58 5.25 15.79
CA ARG A 201 -12.20 4.00 15.11
C ARG A 201 -13.31 3.43 14.23
N GLU A 202 -14.55 3.53 14.69
CA GLU A 202 -15.74 3.08 13.96
C GLU A 202 -16.05 3.89 12.69
N ASP A 203 -15.57 5.13 12.60
CA ASP A 203 -15.76 6.01 11.46
C ASP A 203 -14.65 5.87 10.41
N LEU A 204 -13.48 5.33 10.80
CA LEU A 204 -12.35 5.15 9.89
C LEU A 204 -12.69 4.14 8.80
N VAL A 205 -12.32 4.49 7.56
CA VAL A 205 -12.33 3.61 6.40
C VAL A 205 -10.90 3.29 6.02
N ALA A 206 -10.58 2.00 5.91
CA ALA A 206 -9.24 1.52 5.63
C ALA A 206 -9.18 0.67 4.37
N VAL A 207 -8.11 0.84 3.60
CA VAL A 207 -7.78 -0.01 2.45
C VAL A 207 -6.44 -0.70 2.69
N ILE A 208 -6.48 -2.03 2.65
CA ILE A 208 -5.31 -2.91 2.55
C ILE A 208 -4.95 -3.00 1.07
N GLY A 209 -3.91 -2.26 0.67
CA GLY A 209 -3.51 -2.03 -0.72
C GLY A 209 -2.71 -3.18 -1.36
N PRO A 210 -2.33 -3.03 -2.65
CA PRO A 210 -1.58 -4.04 -3.40
C PRO A 210 -0.27 -4.42 -2.71
N SER A 211 -0.08 -5.72 -2.47
CA SER A 211 1.10 -6.26 -1.78
C SER A 211 1.22 -7.77 -2.01
N ILE A 212 2.13 -8.49 -1.36
CA ILE A 212 2.30 -9.92 -1.63
C ILE A 212 1.17 -10.75 -1.00
N CYS A 213 0.58 -11.68 -1.77
CA CYS A 213 -0.46 -12.57 -1.25
C CYS A 213 0.12 -13.78 -0.50
N GLN A 214 -0.72 -14.43 0.31
CA GLN A 214 -0.37 -15.60 1.13
C GLN A 214 0.38 -16.68 0.33
N LYS A 215 -0.10 -17.09 -0.85
CA LYS A 215 0.54 -18.15 -1.66
C LYS A 215 1.96 -17.82 -2.10
N CYS A 216 2.24 -16.53 -2.32
CA CYS A 216 3.55 -16.08 -2.78
C CYS A 216 4.49 -15.78 -1.61
N TYR A 217 3.96 -15.66 -0.38
CA TYR A 217 4.71 -15.22 0.77
C TYR A 217 5.14 -16.36 1.68
N GLU A 218 6.13 -17.10 1.18
CA GLU A 218 6.79 -18.16 1.91
C GLU A 218 7.79 -17.56 2.92
N VAL A 219 7.63 -17.89 4.20
CA VAL A 219 8.46 -17.45 5.32
C VAL A 219 8.98 -18.64 6.14
N GLY A 220 10.07 -18.42 6.89
CA GLY A 220 10.59 -19.40 7.84
C GLY A 220 9.77 -19.44 9.14
N TYR A 221 10.00 -20.47 9.95
CA TYR A 221 9.34 -20.61 11.24
C TYR A 221 9.75 -19.51 12.23
N ASP A 222 10.93 -18.90 12.06
CA ASP A 222 11.38 -17.73 12.82
C ASP A 222 10.42 -16.56 12.71
N VAL A 223 9.89 -16.29 11.51
CA VAL A 223 8.87 -15.26 11.30
C VAL A 223 7.55 -15.67 11.97
N ILE A 224 7.12 -16.91 11.78
CA ILE A 224 5.86 -17.42 12.36
C ILE A 224 5.86 -17.33 13.88
N ARG A 225 6.98 -17.65 14.53
CA ARG A 225 7.13 -17.52 15.98
C ARG A 225 6.92 -16.10 16.49
N GLU A 226 7.27 -15.08 15.70
CA GLU A 226 6.98 -13.70 16.08
C GLU A 226 5.47 -13.40 16.02
N PHE A 227 4.74 -13.96 15.05
CA PHE A 227 3.28 -13.85 14.99
C PHE A 227 2.60 -14.64 16.13
N GLU A 228 3.07 -15.85 16.46
CA GLU A 228 2.51 -16.67 17.56
C GLU A 228 2.56 -15.97 18.94
N LYS A 229 3.42 -14.96 19.12
CA LYS A 229 3.46 -14.15 20.36
C LYS A 229 2.29 -13.17 20.48
N HIS A 230 1.67 -12.81 19.36
CA HIS A 230 0.68 -11.73 19.30
C HIS A 230 -0.69 -12.18 18.77
N TYR A 231 -0.78 -13.37 18.19
CA TYR A 231 -1.99 -13.97 17.65
C TYR A 231 -2.29 -15.28 18.37
N HIS A 232 -3.56 -15.49 18.74
CA HIS A 232 -3.97 -16.76 19.35
C HIS A 232 -4.09 -17.88 18.31
N LYS A 233 -4.15 -19.13 18.75
CA LYS A 233 -4.14 -20.32 17.88
C LYS A 233 -5.14 -20.24 16.72
N GLY A 234 -6.41 -19.91 16.99
CA GLY A 234 -7.43 -19.76 15.93
C GLY A 234 -7.06 -18.70 14.87
N GLN A 235 -6.56 -17.53 15.28
CA GLN A 235 -6.08 -16.52 14.33
C GLN A 235 -4.86 -16.99 13.55
N MET A 236 -3.95 -17.72 14.18
CA MET A 236 -2.78 -18.29 13.49
C MET A 236 -3.19 -19.23 12.36
N GLU A 237 -4.21 -20.05 12.57
CA GLU A 237 -4.78 -20.95 11.56
C GLU A 237 -5.42 -20.18 10.38
N GLU A 238 -5.92 -18.97 10.61
CA GLU A 238 -6.48 -18.10 9.56
C GLU A 238 -5.39 -17.38 8.74
N ILE A 239 -4.29 -16.97 9.38
CA ILE A 239 -3.27 -16.15 8.74
C ILE A 239 -2.08 -16.96 8.21
N ALA A 240 -1.86 -18.19 8.67
CA ALA A 240 -0.71 -18.98 8.27
C ALA A 240 -1.01 -20.48 8.20
N TYR A 241 -0.38 -21.14 7.24
CA TYR A 241 -0.37 -22.61 7.16
C TYR A 241 1.02 -23.12 6.81
N CYS A 242 1.37 -24.29 7.33
CA CYS A 242 2.60 -24.98 6.95
C CYS A 242 2.46 -25.43 5.49
N SER A 243 3.42 -25.05 4.63
CA SER A 243 3.36 -25.43 3.23
C SER A 243 3.65 -26.93 3.08
N ASP A 244 2.94 -27.61 2.18
CA ASP A 244 3.15 -29.04 1.85
C ASP A 244 4.54 -29.34 1.26
N LYS A 245 5.40 -28.34 1.13
CA LYS A 245 6.78 -28.53 0.72
C LYS A 245 7.53 -29.12 1.91
N GLU A 246 8.34 -30.15 1.67
CA GLU A 246 9.22 -30.80 2.66
C GLU A 246 10.37 -29.87 3.16
N ASN A 247 10.13 -28.56 3.27
CA ASN A 247 11.10 -27.56 3.71
C ASN A 247 10.73 -26.93 5.06
N GLY A 248 9.61 -27.31 5.67
CA GLY A 248 9.16 -26.79 6.97
C GLY A 248 8.82 -25.29 6.98
N LYS A 249 8.53 -24.71 5.81
CA LYS A 249 8.18 -23.30 5.67
C LYS A 249 6.68 -23.07 5.69
N TYR A 250 6.30 -21.82 5.91
CA TYR A 250 4.92 -21.40 6.05
C TYR A 250 4.53 -20.42 4.95
N GLN A 251 3.25 -20.41 4.61
CA GLN A 251 2.63 -19.38 3.79
C GLN A 251 1.91 -18.41 4.72
N LEU A 252 2.31 -17.14 4.72
CA LEU A 252 1.80 -16.12 5.64
C LEU A 252 0.93 -15.10 4.90
N ASP A 253 -0.30 -14.90 5.39
CA ASP A 253 -1.26 -13.91 4.87
C ASP A 253 -1.16 -12.61 5.67
N LEU A 254 -0.39 -11.67 5.15
CA LEU A 254 -0.30 -10.33 5.74
C LEU A 254 -1.60 -9.54 5.57
N TRP A 255 -2.43 -9.81 4.57
CA TRP A 255 -3.72 -9.14 4.41
C TRP A 255 -4.68 -9.57 5.52
N ALA A 256 -4.75 -10.87 5.83
CA ALA A 256 -5.56 -11.40 6.94
C ALA A 256 -5.08 -10.91 8.29
N ALA A 257 -3.77 -10.94 8.53
CA ALA A 257 -3.16 -10.41 9.73
C ALA A 257 -3.53 -8.93 9.97
N ASN A 258 -3.35 -8.07 8.96
CA ASN A 258 -3.71 -6.66 9.09
C ASN A 258 -5.24 -6.46 9.20
N TYR A 259 -6.07 -7.22 8.49
CA TYR A 259 -7.53 -7.14 8.61
C TYR A 259 -8.01 -7.44 10.04
N LEU A 260 -7.53 -8.54 10.63
CA LEU A 260 -7.86 -8.94 12.00
C LEU A 260 -7.43 -7.87 13.01
N GLN A 261 -6.24 -7.29 12.82
CA GLN A 261 -5.75 -6.20 13.68
C GLN A 261 -6.60 -4.92 13.56
N LEU A 262 -7.05 -4.57 12.35
CA LEU A 262 -7.91 -3.41 12.16
C LEU A 262 -9.29 -3.62 12.81
N ARG A 263 -9.83 -4.83 12.74
CA ARG A 263 -11.05 -5.22 13.46
C ARG A 263 -10.85 -5.13 14.98
N GLU A 264 -9.75 -5.67 15.49
CA GLU A 264 -9.37 -5.58 16.91
C GLU A 264 -9.21 -4.12 17.37
N ALA A 265 -8.71 -3.25 16.50
CA ALA A 265 -8.57 -1.81 16.76
C ALA A 265 -9.88 -1.02 16.74
N GLY A 266 -11.03 -1.67 16.48
CA GLY A 266 -12.35 -1.05 16.52
C GLY A 266 -12.88 -0.57 15.18
N LEU A 267 -12.20 -0.82 14.05
CA LEU A 267 -12.76 -0.52 12.73
C LEU A 267 -13.91 -1.48 12.42
N LEU A 268 -14.99 -0.94 11.83
CA LEU A 268 -16.11 -1.75 11.36
C LEU A 268 -15.70 -2.60 10.16
N ALA A 269 -16.13 -3.87 10.10
CA ALA A 269 -15.77 -4.79 9.02
C ALA A 269 -16.11 -4.22 7.63
N LYS A 270 -17.29 -3.60 7.52
CA LYS A 270 -17.76 -2.94 6.30
C LYS A 270 -16.89 -1.75 5.85
N ASN A 271 -16.01 -1.24 6.72
CA ASN A 271 -15.12 -0.13 6.43
C ASN A 271 -13.66 -0.60 6.17
N ILE A 272 -13.39 -1.90 6.19
CA ILE A 272 -12.05 -2.45 5.92
C ILE A 272 -12.10 -3.17 4.57
N HIS A 273 -11.39 -2.62 3.59
CA HIS A 273 -11.41 -3.10 2.22
C HIS A 273 -10.05 -3.70 1.87
N VAL A 274 -10.04 -4.85 1.19
CA VAL A 274 -8.81 -5.50 0.73
C VAL A 274 -8.79 -5.46 -0.80
N CYS A 275 -7.80 -4.77 -1.38
CA CYS A 275 -7.68 -4.66 -2.84
C CYS A 275 -7.44 -6.05 -3.49
N GLY A 276 -6.67 -6.91 -2.83
CA GLY A 276 -6.51 -8.30 -3.24
C GLY A 276 -5.58 -8.49 -4.45
N ILE A 277 -4.82 -7.47 -4.84
CA ILE A 277 -3.86 -7.55 -5.94
C ILE A 277 -2.49 -7.96 -5.41
N CYS A 278 -1.98 -9.08 -5.91
CA CYS A 278 -0.67 -9.59 -5.52
C CYS A 278 0.47 -8.98 -6.35
N THR A 279 1.43 -8.30 -5.73
CA THR A 279 2.64 -7.80 -6.41
C THR A 279 3.46 -8.90 -7.08
N CYS A 280 3.59 -10.06 -6.42
CA CYS A 280 4.38 -11.19 -6.93
C CYS A 280 3.71 -11.91 -8.10
N CYS A 281 2.39 -12.12 -8.06
CA CYS A 281 1.66 -12.75 -9.17
C CYS A 281 1.62 -11.86 -10.41
N ASN A 282 1.70 -10.56 -10.19
CA ASN A 282 1.50 -9.51 -11.17
C ASN A 282 2.78 -8.70 -11.40
N SER A 283 3.93 -9.38 -11.39
CA SER A 283 5.25 -8.74 -11.49
C SER A 283 5.53 -8.03 -12.83
N ARG A 284 4.67 -8.25 -13.84
CA ARG A 284 4.64 -7.46 -15.08
C ARG A 284 3.98 -6.10 -14.90
N LEU A 285 2.97 -5.99 -14.03
CA LEU A 285 2.26 -4.74 -13.71
C LEU A 285 2.87 -4.00 -12.52
N LEU A 286 3.46 -4.74 -11.58
CA LEU A 286 3.92 -4.25 -10.28
C LEU A 286 5.37 -4.69 -10.03
N PHE A 287 6.19 -3.85 -9.40
CA PHE A 287 7.46 -4.33 -8.85
C PHE A 287 7.22 -5.29 -7.67
N SER A 288 7.98 -6.38 -7.64
CA SER A 288 7.97 -7.33 -6.52
C SER A 288 9.40 -7.71 -6.16
N HIS A 289 9.74 -7.59 -4.87
CA HIS A 289 11.05 -7.98 -4.34
C HIS A 289 11.22 -9.50 -4.41
N ARG A 290 10.19 -10.26 -4.06
CA ARG A 290 10.15 -11.72 -4.11
C ARG A 290 10.28 -12.23 -5.53
N ALA A 291 9.47 -11.72 -6.48
CA ALA A 291 9.49 -12.22 -7.86
C ALA A 291 10.83 -11.93 -8.56
N SER A 292 11.42 -10.77 -8.29
CA SER A 292 12.68 -10.32 -8.92
C SER A 292 13.94 -10.78 -8.19
N LYS A 293 13.81 -11.50 -7.07
CA LYS A 293 14.95 -11.85 -6.18
C LYS A 293 15.76 -10.61 -5.78
N GLY A 294 15.07 -9.51 -5.50
CA GLY A 294 15.65 -8.24 -5.07
C GLY A 294 16.02 -7.25 -6.17
N LYS A 295 16.01 -7.63 -7.45
CA LYS A 295 16.34 -6.74 -8.58
C LYS A 295 15.11 -5.98 -9.09
N ARG A 296 14.71 -4.91 -8.38
CA ARG A 296 13.47 -4.17 -8.66
C ARG A 296 13.54 -2.68 -8.30
N GLY A 297 12.65 -1.87 -8.89
CA GLY A 297 12.32 -0.52 -8.45
C GLY A 297 11.26 -0.48 -7.33
N ASN A 298 10.89 0.70 -6.84
CA ASN A 298 9.82 0.84 -5.85
C ASN A 298 8.50 1.28 -6.49
N LEU A 299 7.40 0.71 -5.98
CA LEU A 299 6.05 1.23 -6.14
C LEU A 299 5.78 2.19 -4.99
N ASN A 300 4.84 3.12 -5.14
CA ASN A 300 4.40 3.96 -4.03
C ASN A 300 2.87 3.98 -3.91
N GLY A 301 2.42 4.14 -2.67
CA GLY A 301 1.06 4.54 -2.34
C GLY A 301 1.01 6.04 -2.09
N PHE A 302 -0.04 6.68 -2.60
CA PHE A 302 -0.28 8.12 -2.48
C PHE A 302 -1.68 8.37 -1.92
N ILE A 303 -1.79 9.30 -0.98
CA ILE A 303 -3.08 9.77 -0.48
C ILE A 303 -2.99 11.24 -0.06
N SER A 304 -4.00 12.02 -0.44
CA SER A 304 -4.07 13.45 -0.15
C SER A 304 -5.52 13.90 0.04
N LEU A 305 -5.66 15.06 0.68
CA LEU A 305 -6.92 15.78 0.79
C LEU A 305 -6.99 16.82 -0.33
N MET A 306 -8.05 16.76 -1.14
CA MET A 306 -8.32 17.76 -2.17
C MET A 306 -8.65 19.11 -1.52
N PRO A 307 -8.28 20.23 -2.16
CA PRO A 307 -8.66 21.57 -1.70
C PRO A 307 -10.17 21.66 -1.49
N LYS A 308 -10.59 22.38 -0.44
CA LYS A 308 -12.00 22.76 -0.33
C LYS A 308 -12.32 23.65 -1.54
N THR A 309 -13.17 23.19 -2.44
CA THR A 309 -13.75 24.05 -3.49
C THR A 309 -14.38 25.24 -2.79
N ARG A 310 -13.85 26.44 -3.03
CA ARG A 310 -14.48 27.67 -2.57
C ARG A 310 -15.81 27.76 -3.33
N LYS A 311 -16.92 27.63 -2.62
CA LYS A 311 -18.25 27.98 -3.14
C LYS A 311 -18.33 29.49 -3.34
#